data_AF-A0A3D2WCQ3-F1
#
_entry.id   AF-A0A3D2WCQ3-F1
#
_cell.length_a   1.000
_cell.length_b   1.000
_cell.length_c   1.000
_cell.angle_alpha   90.00
_cell.angle_beta   90.00
_cell.angle_gamma   90.00
#
_symmetry.space_group_name_H-M   'P 1'
#
loop_
_entity.id
_entity.type
_entity.pdbx_description
1 polymer ?
#
loop_
_entity_poly.entity_id
_entity_poly.type
_entity_poly.pdbx_seq_one_letter_code
_entity_poly.pdbx_strand_id
1 'polypeptide(L)' 'GIEANPERAKELLEKNPAIATALNPYIGYDQAALVAKDATDRGLSVREIVLSKELLSEDKVTEALDVRSMTEPGLPEE' A
#
# COMPACT_ATOMS: atom_id res chain seq x y z
N GLY A 1 -19.12 -24.13 10.33
CA GLY A 1 -18.79 -23.77 8.94
C GLY A 1 -17.42 -23.13 8.91
N ILE A 2 -16.94 -22.71 7.73
CA ILE A 2 -15.77 -21.82 7.61
C ILE A 2 -16.29 -20.38 7.64
N GLU A 3 -15.71 -19.54 8.49
CA GLU A 3 -16.07 -18.13 8.65
C GLU A 3 -14.82 -17.25 8.58
N ALA A 4 -14.94 -16.08 7.96
CA ALA A 4 -13.86 -15.12 7.91
C ALA A 4 -13.70 -14.41 9.26
N ASN A 5 -12.48 -13.99 9.58
CA ASN A 5 -12.20 -13.02 10.63
C ASN A 5 -11.82 -11.68 9.98
N PRO A 6 -12.78 -10.75 9.80
CA PRO A 6 -12.54 -9.50 9.08
C PRO A 6 -11.54 -8.59 9.80
N GLU A 7 -11.57 -8.58 11.13
CA GLU A 7 -10.68 -7.76 11.97
C GLU A 7 -9.23 -8.18 11.76
N ARG A 8 -8.97 -9.49 11.81
CA ARG A 8 -7.63 -10.03 11.56
C ARG A 8 -7.16 -9.78 10.13
N ALA A 9 -8.05 -9.92 9.14
CA ALA A 9 -7.72 -9.65 7.74
C ALA A 9 -7.33 -8.19 7.53
N LYS A 10 -8.07 -7.25 8.13
CA LYS A 10 -7.78 -5.82 8.07
C LYS A 10 -6.43 -5.48 8.71
N GLU A 11 -6.16 -6.04 9.89
CA GLU A 11 -4.88 -5.82 10.58
C GLU A 11 -3.68 -6.31 9.74
N LEU A 12 -3.81 -7.48 9.11
CA LEU A 12 -2.77 -8.03 8.25
C LEU A 12 -2.53 -7.14 7.02
N LEU A 13 -3.61 -6.61 6.44
CA LEU A 13 -3.54 -5.73 5.27
C LEU A 13 -2.84 -4.41 5.60
N GLU A 14 -3.21 -3.76 6.70
CA GLU A 14 -2.62 -2.48 7.13
C GLU A 14 -1.11 -2.57 7.40
N LYS A 15 -0.64 -3.75 7.82
CA LYS A 15 0.78 -4.03 8.09
C LYS A 15 1.53 -4.67 6.94
N ASN A 16 0.88 -4.93 5.80
CA ASN A 16 1.50 -5.66 4.70
C ASN A 16 2.36 -4.72 3.83
N PRO A 17 3.70 -4.86 3.81
CA PRO A 17 4.55 -4.03 2.97
C PRO A 17 4.37 -4.31 1.46
N ALA A 18 3.80 -5.46 1.08
CA ALA A 18 3.61 -5.83 -0.32
C ALA A 18 2.66 -4.89 -1.08
N ILE A 19 1.80 -4.16 -0.36
CA ILE A 19 0.89 -3.16 -0.97
C ILE A 19 1.66 -2.00 -1.62
N ALA A 20 2.94 -1.81 -1.29
CA ALA A 20 3.81 -0.83 -1.93
C ALA A 20 3.97 -1.08 -3.44
N THR A 21 3.72 -2.30 -3.93
CA THR A 21 3.74 -2.61 -5.37
C THR A 21 2.77 -1.74 -6.17
N ALA A 22 1.63 -1.36 -5.57
CA ALA A 22 0.66 -0.49 -6.20
C ALA A 22 1.18 0.95 -6.41
N LEU A 23 2.28 1.33 -5.74
CA LEU A 23 2.94 2.61 -5.92
C LEU A 23 3.85 2.64 -7.15
N ASN A 24 4.18 1.49 -7.75
CA ASN A 24 5.12 1.39 -8.87
C ASN A 24 4.76 2.34 -10.05
N PRO A 25 3.50 2.49 -10.48
CA PRO A 25 3.14 3.41 -11.55
C PRO A 25 3.35 4.89 -11.19
N TYR A 26 3.33 5.23 -9.90
CA TYR A 26 3.37 6.61 -9.42
C TYR A 26 4.78 7.08 -9.07
N ILE A 27 5.58 6.22 -8.42
CA ILE A 27 6.92 6.58 -7.90
C ILE A 27 8.05 5.71 -8.47
N GLY A 28 7.73 4.71 -9.29
CA GLY A 28 8.69 3.75 -9.83
C GLY A 28 9.04 2.60 -8.87
N TYR A 29 9.53 1.51 -9.44
CA TYR A 29 9.86 0.28 -8.70
C TYR A 29 10.89 0.50 -7.59
N ASP A 30 12.00 1.20 -7.89
CA ASP A 30 13.09 1.38 -6.93
C ASP A 30 12.62 2.15 -5.68
N GLN A 31 11.84 3.21 -5.86
CA GLN A 31 11.29 3.96 -4.72
C GLN A 31 10.25 3.15 -3.95
N ALA A 32 9.35 2.44 -4.64
CA ALA A 32 8.38 1.57 -3.99
C ALA A 32 9.05 0.46 -3.16
N ALA A 33 10.14 -0.12 -3.66
CA ALA A 33 10.93 -1.10 -2.92
C ALA A 33 11.58 -0.51 -1.66
N LEU A 34 12.11 0.72 -1.73
CA LEU A 34 12.63 1.43 -0.57
C LEU A 34 11.52 1.73 0.45
N VAL A 35 10.34 2.14 0.00
CA VAL A 35 9.18 2.36 0.86
C VAL A 35 8.77 1.08 1.59
N ALA A 36 8.69 -0.05 0.89
CA ALA A 36 8.36 -1.35 1.47
C ALA A 36 9.37 -1.78 2.55
N LYS A 37 10.66 -1.55 2.28
CA LYS A 37 11.74 -1.82 3.22
C LYS A 37 11.65 -0.93 4.46
N ASP A 38 11.50 0.38 4.27
CA ASP A 38 11.38 1.35 5.36
C ASP A 38 10.15 1.09 6.25
N ALA A 39 9.03 0.70 5.65
CA ALA A 39 7.81 0.30 6.36
C ALA A 39 8.07 -0.89 7.28
N THR A 40 8.78 -1.90 6.76
CA THR A 40 9.16 -3.10 7.51
C THR A 40 10.14 -2.78 8.64
N ASP A 41 11.21 -2.04 8.33
CA ASP A 41 12.29 -1.73 9.27
C ASP A 41 11.80 -0.84 10.43
N ARG A 42 10.85 0.06 10.16
CA ARG A 42 10.31 1.02 11.14
C ARG A 42 9.02 0.54 11.81
N GLY A 43 8.42 -0.55 11.34
CA GLY A 43 7.11 -1.02 11.81
C GLY A 43 5.98 -0.03 11.52
N LEU A 44 6.10 0.75 10.45
CA LEU A 44 5.11 1.73 10.01
C LEU A 44 4.38 1.23 8.76
N SER A 45 3.20 1.76 8.49
CA SER A 45 2.48 1.45 7.26
C SER A 45 3.15 2.07 6.03
N VAL A 46 2.92 1.47 4.86
CA VAL A 46 3.35 2.03 3.57
C VAL A 46 2.83 3.46 3.39
N ARG A 47 1.57 3.73 3.77
CA ARG A 47 0.95 5.06 3.73
C ARG A 47 1.74 6.08 4.54
N GLU A 48 2.08 5.77 5.79
CA GLU A 48 2.85 6.68 6.65
C GLU A 48 4.22 7.00 6.06
N ILE A 49 4.91 6.00 5.51
CA ILE A 49 6.22 6.21 4.89
C ILE A 49 6.11 7.15 3.68
N VAL A 50 5.15 6.90 2.78
CA VAL A 50 4.95 7.69 1.56
C VAL A 50 4.61 9.15 1.89
N LEU A 51 3.70 9.37 2.84
CA LEU A 51 3.34 10.71 3.29
C LEU A 51 4.50 11.41 4.01
N SER A 52 5.25 10.69 4.86
CA SER A 52 6.39 11.26 5.58
C SER A 52 7.55 11.68 4.66
N LYS A 53 7.67 11.05 3.50
CA LYS A 53 8.68 11.35 2.48
C LYS A 53 8.16 12.29 1.39
N GLU A 54 6.91 12.75 1.51
CA GLU A 54 6.24 13.64 0.54
C GLU A 54 6.30 13.11 -0.91
N LEU A 55 6.27 11.78 -1.08
CA LEU A 55 6.40 11.15 -2.40
C LEU A 55 5.11 11.28 -3.22
N LEU A 56 3.96 11.37 -2.56
CA LEU A 56 2.63 11.53 -3.17
C LEU A 56 1.75 12.38 -2.25
N SER A 57 0.76 13.06 -2.84
CA SER A 57 -0.31 13.72 -2.09
C SER A 57 -1.23 12.70 -1.42
N GLU A 58 -1.93 13.11 -0.35
CA GLU A 58 -2.86 12.24 0.37
C GLU A 58 -3.94 11.61 -0.54
N ASP A 59 -4.43 12.38 -1.51
CA ASP A 59 -5.39 11.89 -2.50
C ASP A 59 -4.78 10.78 -3.37
N LYS A 60 -3.57 10.99 -3.90
CA LYS A 60 -2.88 9.99 -4.73
C LYS A 60 -2.45 8.76 -3.94
N VAL A 61 -2.11 8.90 -2.66
CA VAL A 61 -1.87 7.74 -1.78
C VAL A 61 -3.15 6.94 -1.56
N THR A 62 -4.29 7.62 -1.45
CA THR A 62 -5.59 6.96 -1.25
C THR A 62 -6.05 6.22 -2.49
N GLU A 63 -5.86 6.82 -3.66
CA GLU A 63 -6.09 6.17 -4.95
C GLU A 63 -5.15 4.96 -5.14
N ALA A 64 -3.84 5.16 -4.96
CA ALA A 64 -2.85 4.12 -5.20
C ALA A 64 -2.92 2.95 -4.21
N LEU A 65 -3.36 3.21 -2.96
CA LEU A 65 -3.50 2.18 -1.92
C LEU A 65 -4.95 1.73 -1.72
N ASP A 66 -5.82 1.88 -2.72
CA ASP A 66 -7.15 1.26 -2.71
C ASP A 66 -7.03 -0.25 -2.89
N VAL A 67 -7.12 -0.97 -1.77
CA VAL A 67 -7.00 -2.42 -1.71
C VAL A 67 -8.12 -3.15 -2.48
N ARG A 68 -9.26 -2.51 -2.72
CA ARG A 68 -10.34 -3.13 -3.48
C ARG A 68 -10.05 -3.09 -4.97
N SER A 69 -9.60 -1.94 -5.48
CA SER A 69 -9.20 -1.82 -6.89
C SER A 69 -8.05 -2.76 -7.26
N MET A 70 -7.13 -3.04 -6.33
CA MET A 70 -6.05 -4.04 -6.51
C MET A 70 -6.55 -5.47 -6.77
N THR A 71 -7.81 -5.78 -6.46
CA THR A 71 -8.40 -7.11 -6.71
C THR A 71 -9.06 -7.23 -8.08
N GLU A 72 -9.19 -6.12 -8.80
CA GLU A 72 -9.80 -6.04 -10.13
C GLU A 72 -8.72 -6.09 -11.22
N PRO A 73 -9.02 -6.64 -12.41
CA PRO A 73 -8.09 -6.65 -13.52
C PRO A 73 -7.89 -5.25 -14.11
N GLY A 74 -6.63 -4.81 -14.21
CA GLY A 74 -6.27 -3.51 -14.78
C GLY A 74 -5.25 -2.77 -13.92
N LEU A 75 -4.75 -1.63 -14.41
CA LEU A 75 -4.09 -0.64 -13.56
C LEU A 75 -5.17 0.32 -13.01
N PRO A 76 -5.01 0.88 -11.81
CA PRO A 76 -5.87 1.98 -11.35
C PRO A 76 -5.88 3.06 -12.44
N GLU A 77 -7.07 3.45 -12.91
CA GLU A 77 -7.21 4.40 -14.02
C GLU A 77 -6.53 5.75 -13.68
N GLU A 78 -5.91 6.39 -14.69
CA GLU A 78 -5.14 7.63 -14.60
C GLU A 78 -5.86 8.82 -13.94
#